data_AF-H8FS09-F1
#
_entry.id   AF-H8FS09-F1
#
_cell.length_a   1.000
_cell.length_b   1.000
_cell.length_c   1.000
_cell.angle_alpha   90.00
_cell.angle_beta   90.00
_cell.angle_gamma   90.00
#
_symmetry.space_group_name_H-M   'P 1'
#
loop_
_entity.id
_entity.type
_entity.pdbx_description
1 polymer ?
#
loop_
_entity_poly.entity_id
_entity_poly.type
_entity_poly.pdbx_seq_one_letter_code
_entity_poly.pdbx_strand_id
1 'polypeptide(L)'
;MPQSPGSIERYDSLSRLLHLLIALGITAEQMTSLVMITPKPGRVPNDWYAFHQSIGIILLGVLIGLFLAASGTALALTIVPDVALSPAMHAVKETHEAAGPLMWAYLVLHPAMAILHQLAGHDTLGRMFGHGR
;
A
#
# COMPACT_ATOMS: atom_id res chain seq x y z
N MET A 1 46.10 -4.55 -20.03
CA MET A 1 45.77 -3.35 -19.23
C MET A 1 44.86 -3.79 -18.09
N PRO A 2 45.16 -3.44 -16.83
CA PRO A 2 44.33 -3.80 -15.67
C PRO A 2 43.07 -2.93 -15.62
N GLN A 3 41.91 -3.53 -15.34
CA GLN A 3 40.65 -2.82 -15.12
C GLN A 3 40.59 -2.34 -13.66
N SER A 4 40.11 -1.11 -13.46
CA SER A 4 40.01 -0.36 -12.19
C SER A 4 39.13 -1.05 -11.12
N PRO A 5 39.41 -0.89 -9.82
CA PRO A 5 38.53 -1.37 -8.74
C PRO A 5 37.14 -0.74 -8.84
N GLY A 6 36.12 -1.57 -8.63
CA GLY A 6 34.70 -1.24 -8.83
C GLY A 6 34.25 -0.03 -8.01
N SER A 7 33.61 0.93 -8.68
CA SER A 7 32.88 2.01 -8.03
C SER A 7 31.77 1.41 -7.18
N ILE A 8 31.80 1.63 -5.87
CA ILE A 8 30.70 1.27 -4.97
C ILE A 8 29.46 2.05 -5.43
N GLU A 9 28.48 1.36 -6.02
CA GLU A 9 27.21 1.97 -6.42
C GLU A 9 26.57 2.63 -5.20
N ARG A 10 26.54 3.97 -5.21
CA ARG A 10 26.04 4.78 -4.11
C ARG A 10 24.53 4.95 -4.31
N TYR A 11 23.73 4.36 -3.43
CA TYR A 11 22.27 4.57 -3.44
C TYR A 11 21.94 6.06 -3.38
N ASP A 12 21.04 6.50 -4.27
CA ASP A 12 20.59 7.89 -4.35
C ASP A 12 19.76 8.28 -3.12
N SER A 13 19.71 9.58 -2.82
CA SER A 13 19.06 10.10 -1.62
C SER A 13 17.54 9.87 -1.62
N LEU A 14 16.90 9.82 -2.79
CA LEU A 14 15.47 9.55 -2.91
C LEU A 14 15.18 8.08 -2.60
N SER A 15 15.92 7.14 -3.19
CA SER A 15 15.82 5.72 -2.86
C SER A 15 16.09 5.47 -1.38
N ARG A 16 17.08 6.14 -0.79
CA ARG A 16 17.36 6.04 0.66
C ARG A 16 16.20 6.55 1.51
N LEU A 17 15.59 7.67 1.15
CA LEU A 17 14.43 8.21 1.86
C LEU A 17 13.23 7.27 1.74
N LEU A 18 12.90 6.82 0.53
CA LEU A 18 11.80 5.88 0.30
C LEU A 18 12.00 4.58 1.07
N HIS A 19 13.21 4.02 1.04
CA HIS A 19 13.55 2.82 1.78
C HIS A 19 13.44 3.04 3.30
N LEU A 20 13.85 4.21 3.81
CA LEU A 20 13.77 4.54 5.23
C LEU A 20 12.32 4.73 5.69
N LEU A 21 11.47 5.36 4.88
CA LEU A 21 10.04 5.48 5.15
C LEU A 21 9.34 4.11 5.16
N ILE A 22 9.63 3.25 4.19
CA ILE A 22 9.12 1.87 4.15
C ILE A 22 9.61 1.08 5.37
N ALA A 23 10.91 1.17 5.69
CA ALA A 23 11.50 0.46 6.82
C ALA A 23 10.89 0.92 8.16
N LEU A 24 10.70 2.22 8.36
CA LEU A 24 10.04 2.76 9.57
C LEU A 24 8.58 2.33 9.65
N GLY A 25 7.85 2.36 8.52
CA GLY A 25 6.47 1.87 8.43
C GLY A 25 6.35 0.40 8.81
N ILE A 26 7.11 -0.48 8.13
CA ILE A 26 7.15 -1.93 8.41
C ILE A 26 7.56 -2.19 9.87
N THR A 27 8.51 -1.42 10.41
CA THR A 27 8.95 -1.57 11.80
C THR A 27 7.83 -1.20 12.76
N ALA A 28 7.11 -0.09 12.54
CA ALA A 28 5.96 0.29 13.34
C ALA A 28 4.84 -0.77 13.29
N GLU A 29 4.57 -1.34 12.10
CA GLU A 29 3.66 -2.48 11.95
C GLU A 29 4.13 -3.70 12.74
N GLN A 30 5.43 -4.03 12.68
CA GLN A 30 5.96 -5.15 13.45
C GLN A 30 5.93 -4.93 14.95
N MET A 31 6.23 -3.73 15.42
CA MET A 31 6.19 -3.41 16.85
C MET A 31 4.77 -3.48 17.41
N THR A 32 3.78 -2.99 16.67
CA THR A 32 2.37 -3.09 17.08
C THR A 32 1.90 -4.54 17.13
N SER A 33 2.41 -5.41 16.26
CA SER A 33 2.11 -6.85 16.28
C SER A 33 2.55 -7.57 17.57
N LEU A 34 3.55 -7.05 18.29
CA LEU A 34 4.08 -7.68 19.51
C LEU A 34 3.13 -7.56 20.70
N VAL A 35 2.30 -6.51 20.72
CA VAL A 35 1.41 -6.17 21.84
C VAL A 35 -0.07 -6.40 21.49
N MET A 36 -0.38 -6.77 20.25
CA MET A 36 -1.74 -7.04 19.83
C MET A 36 -2.25 -8.42 20.28
N ILE A 37 -3.52 -8.48 20.65
CA ILE A 37 -4.23 -9.73 20.89
C ILE A 37 -5.14 -9.97 19.70
N THR A 38 -4.85 -11.02 18.94
CA THR A 38 -5.64 -11.38 17.76
C THR A 38 -7.00 -11.98 18.16
N PRO A 39 -8.07 -11.66 17.42
CA PRO A 39 -9.37 -12.26 17.65
C PRO A 39 -9.31 -13.76 17.33
N LYS A 40 -9.77 -14.57 18.29
CA LYS A 40 -10.00 -16.02 18.16
C LYS A 40 -11.38 -16.33 18.72
N PRO A 41 -12.03 -17.46 18.37
CA PRO A 41 -13.30 -17.83 18.99
C PRO A 41 -13.21 -17.78 20.53
N GLY A 42 -14.03 -16.94 21.17
CA GLY A 42 -14.03 -16.71 22.62
C GLY A 42 -12.99 -15.72 23.16
N ARG A 43 -12.22 -15.02 22.31
CA ARG A 43 -11.21 -14.03 22.70
C ARG A 43 -11.46 -12.69 22.01
N VAL A 44 -11.73 -11.66 22.80
CA VAL A 44 -11.89 -10.29 22.31
C VAL A 44 -10.51 -9.68 21.96
N PRO A 45 -10.39 -8.97 20.83
CA PRO A 45 -9.16 -8.26 20.47
C PRO A 45 -8.98 -6.99 21.30
N ASN A 46 -7.74 -6.50 21.39
CA ASN A 46 -7.39 -5.23 22.06
C ASN A 46 -7.24 -4.08 21.06
N ASP A 47 -7.11 -2.85 21.55
CA ASP A 47 -7.03 -1.64 20.70
C ASP A 47 -5.81 -1.64 19.77
N TRP A 48 -4.70 -2.26 20.19
CA TRP A 48 -3.52 -2.45 19.35
C TRP A 48 -3.80 -3.26 18.09
N TYR A 49 -4.66 -4.28 18.18
CA TYR A 49 -5.11 -5.04 17.01
C TYR A 49 -5.94 -4.17 16.07
N ALA A 50 -6.86 -3.36 16.61
CA ALA A 50 -7.68 -2.45 15.80
C ALA A 50 -6.82 -1.39 15.08
N PHE A 51 -5.81 -0.86 15.77
CA PHE A 51 -4.85 0.07 15.19
C PHE A 51 -4.06 -0.58 14.04
N HIS A 52 -3.38 -1.71 14.31
CA HIS A 52 -2.60 -2.46 13.33
C HIS A 52 -3.42 -2.83 12.08
N GLN A 53 -4.64 -3.32 12.28
CA GLN A 53 -5.52 -3.66 11.16
C GLN A 53 -5.90 -2.43 10.33
N SER A 54 -6.26 -1.31 10.98
CA SER A 54 -6.71 -0.10 10.27
C SER A 54 -5.58 0.53 9.47
N ILE A 55 -4.39 0.66 10.08
CA ILE A 55 -3.25 1.29 9.43
C ILE A 55 -2.68 0.42 8.31
N GLY A 56 -2.65 -0.91 8.47
CA GLY A 56 -2.20 -1.83 7.42
C GLY A 56 -3.08 -1.78 6.17
N ILE A 57 -4.40 -1.68 6.35
CA ILE A 57 -5.35 -1.53 5.23
C ILE A 57 -5.14 -0.19 4.51
N ILE A 58 -4.97 0.91 5.25
CA ILE A 58 -4.72 2.24 4.68
C ILE A 58 -3.41 2.25 3.89
N LEU A 59 -2.32 1.73 4.47
CA LEU A 59 -1.01 1.67 3.83
C LEU A 59 -1.05 0.85 2.54
N LEU A 60 -1.77 -0.28 2.53
CA LEU A 60 -1.95 -1.08 1.32
C LEU A 60 -2.63 -0.28 0.20
N GLY A 61 -3.73 0.42 0.52
CA GLY A 61 -4.42 1.28 -0.44
C GLY A 61 -3.55 2.41 -0.98
N VAL A 62 -2.79 3.09 -0.10
CA VAL A 62 -1.86 4.16 -0.47
C VAL A 62 -0.76 3.65 -1.38
N LEU A 63 -0.16 2.49 -1.08
CA LEU A 63 0.90 1.90 -1.89
C LEU A 63 0.44 1.56 -3.31
N ILE A 64 -0.71 0.89 -3.45
CA ILE A 64 -1.28 0.56 -4.77
C ILE A 64 -1.64 1.85 -5.53
N GLY A 65 -2.22 2.84 -4.84
CA GLY A 65 -2.60 4.12 -5.44
C GLY A 65 -1.40 4.93 -5.93
N LEU A 66 -0.33 5.02 -5.13
CA LEU A 66 0.91 5.68 -5.53
C LEU A 66 1.57 4.98 -6.71
N PHE A 67 1.59 3.65 -6.73
CA PHE A 67 2.08 2.88 -7.87
C PHE A 67 1.28 3.20 -9.14
N LEU A 68 -0.06 3.17 -9.08
CA LEU A 68 -0.92 3.50 -10.21
C LEU A 68 -0.75 4.94 -10.69
N ALA A 69 -0.65 5.90 -9.76
CA ALA A 69 -0.44 7.31 -10.09
C ALA A 69 0.92 7.55 -10.77
N ALA A 70 1.99 6.97 -10.23
CA ALA A 70 3.33 7.12 -10.79
C ALA A 70 3.45 6.45 -12.16
N SER A 71 3.02 5.19 -12.28
CA SER A 71 3.04 4.46 -13.56
C SER A 71 2.12 5.10 -14.60
N GLY A 72 0.92 5.53 -14.21
CA GLY A 72 -0.01 6.23 -15.10
C GLY A 72 0.53 7.58 -15.58
N THR A 73 1.18 8.34 -14.70
CA THR A 73 1.85 9.59 -15.08
C THR A 73 2.99 9.35 -16.07
N ALA A 74 3.82 8.33 -15.83
CA ALA A 74 4.89 7.96 -16.74
C ALA A 74 4.34 7.58 -18.14
N LEU A 75 3.26 6.81 -18.20
CA LEU A 75 2.60 6.46 -19.46
C LEU A 75 1.98 7.67 -20.14
N ALA A 76 1.30 8.54 -19.40
CA ALA A 76 0.67 9.75 -19.94
C ALA A 76 1.69 10.72 -20.57
N LEU A 77 2.91 10.78 -20.04
CA LEU A 77 3.98 11.63 -20.55
C LEU A 77 4.77 11.01 -21.74
N THR A 78 4.68 9.70 -21.94
CA THR A 78 5.53 8.97 -22.90
C THR A 78 4.79 8.30 -24.05
N ILE A 79 3.49 8.03 -23.91
CA ILE A 79 2.69 7.46 -24.99
C ILE A 79 2.54 8.51 -26.10
N VAL A 80 3.03 8.15 -27.29
CA VAL A 80 2.83 8.90 -28.53
C VAL A 80 1.95 8.04 -29.44
N PRO A 81 0.89 8.59 -30.07
CA PRO A 81 0.07 7.85 -31.02
C PRO A 81 0.91 7.23 -32.12
N ASP A 82 0.58 5.99 -32.49
CA ASP A 82 1.21 5.24 -33.59
C ASP A 82 2.72 4.93 -33.45
N VAL A 83 3.29 5.18 -32.27
CA VAL A 83 4.67 4.83 -31.94
C VAL A 83 4.70 3.66 -30.96
N ALA A 84 5.47 2.63 -31.29
CA ALA A 84 5.64 1.49 -30.40
C ALA A 84 6.33 1.89 -29.09
N LEU A 85 5.82 1.39 -27.96
CA LEU A 85 6.46 1.57 -26.66
C LEU A 85 7.80 0.85 -26.60
N SER A 86 8.76 1.44 -25.89
CA SER A 86 9.98 0.72 -25.52
C SER A 86 9.65 -0.49 -24.64
N PRO A 87 10.49 -1.54 -24.60
CA PRO A 87 10.23 -2.72 -23.75
C PRO A 87 9.98 -2.37 -22.28
N ALA A 88 10.71 -1.37 -21.76
CA ALA A 88 10.53 -0.88 -20.40
C ALA A 88 9.16 -0.22 -20.18
N MET A 89 8.72 0.64 -21.11
CA MET A 89 7.40 1.29 -21.00
C MET A 89 6.25 0.31 -21.25
N HIS A 90 6.46 -0.72 -22.07
CA HIS A 90 5.50 -1.81 -22.21
C HIS A 90 5.32 -2.58 -20.88
N ALA A 91 6.41 -2.90 -20.18
CA ALA A 91 6.34 -3.54 -18.86
C ALA A 91 5.66 -2.64 -17.80
N VAL A 92 5.92 -1.33 -17.82
CA VAL A 92 5.22 -0.36 -16.95
C VAL A 92 3.71 -0.35 -17.24
N LYS A 93 3.33 -0.33 -18.52
CA LYS A 93 1.92 -0.40 -18.95
C LYS A 93 1.25 -1.68 -18.47
N GLU A 94 1.86 -2.82 -18.71
CA GLU A 94 1.32 -4.12 -18.31
C GLU A 94 1.13 -4.20 -16.79
N THR A 95 2.11 -3.71 -16.03
CA THR A 95 2.03 -3.69 -14.56
C THR A 95 0.97 -2.70 -14.06
N HIS A 96 0.82 -1.53 -14.70
CA HIS A 96 -0.23 -0.56 -14.40
C HIS A 96 -1.62 -1.16 -14.63
N GLU A 97 -1.82 -1.81 -15.77
CA GLU A 97 -3.08 -2.47 -16.12
C GLU A 97 -3.40 -3.62 -15.16
N ALA A 98 -2.40 -4.39 -14.71
CA ALA A 98 -2.58 -5.45 -13.73
C ALA A 98 -2.92 -4.92 -12.31
N ALA A 99 -2.37 -3.76 -11.92
CA ALA A 99 -2.62 -3.16 -10.61
C ALA A 99 -4.00 -2.49 -10.51
N GLY A 100 -4.58 -2.06 -11.64
CA GLY A 100 -5.90 -1.41 -11.69
C GLY A 100 -7.02 -2.25 -11.05
N PRO A 101 -7.20 -3.51 -11.46
CA PRO A 101 -8.16 -4.43 -10.83
C PRO A 101 -7.92 -4.65 -9.33
N LEU A 102 -6.67 -4.65 -8.87
CA LEU A 102 -6.36 -4.78 -7.44
C LEU A 102 -6.86 -3.57 -6.64
N MET A 103 -6.69 -2.35 -7.18
CA MET A 103 -7.24 -1.15 -6.57
C MET A 103 -8.78 -1.17 -6.54
N TRP A 104 -9.43 -1.58 -7.64
CA TRP A 104 -10.89 -1.73 -7.66
C TRP A 104 -11.37 -2.77 -6.65
N ALA A 105 -10.72 -3.92 -6.57
CA ALA A 105 -11.03 -4.94 -5.57
C ALA A 105 -10.89 -4.38 -4.15
N TYR A 106 -9.82 -3.67 -3.84
CA TYR A 106 -9.63 -3.00 -2.57
C TYR A 106 -10.76 -2.00 -2.27
N LEU A 107 -11.07 -1.08 -3.20
CA LEU A 107 -12.08 -0.04 -3.04
C LEU A 107 -13.51 -0.59 -2.93
N VAL A 108 -13.78 -1.79 -3.44
CA VAL A 108 -15.08 -2.47 -3.26
C VAL A 108 -15.11 -3.23 -1.94
N LEU A 109 -14.11 -4.11 -1.72
CA LEU A 109 -14.09 -5.00 -0.57
C LEU A 109 -13.98 -4.25 0.76
N HIS A 110 -13.14 -3.22 0.81
CA HIS A 110 -12.92 -2.47 2.05
C HIS A 110 -14.19 -1.81 2.61
N PRO A 111 -14.90 -0.93 1.87
CA PRO A 111 -16.15 -0.34 2.37
C PRO A 111 -17.28 -1.37 2.45
N ALA A 112 -17.35 -2.38 1.57
CA ALA A 112 -18.36 -3.43 1.68
C ALA A 112 -18.23 -4.19 3.00
N MET A 113 -17.01 -4.54 3.41
CA MET A 113 -16.75 -5.17 4.71
C MET A 113 -17.14 -4.27 5.88
N ALA A 114 -16.86 -2.97 5.81
CA ALA A 114 -17.27 -2.03 6.83
C ALA A 114 -18.80 -1.96 6.97
N ILE A 115 -19.53 -1.95 5.84
CA ILE A 115 -20.99 -2.01 5.79
C ILE A 115 -21.51 -3.33 6.37
N LEU A 116 -20.95 -4.47 5.97
CA LEU A 116 -21.35 -5.78 6.48
C LEU A 116 -21.17 -5.88 8.00
N HIS A 117 -20.07 -5.35 8.54
CA HIS A 117 -19.87 -5.27 9.98
C HIS A 117 -20.89 -4.35 10.67
N GLN A 118 -21.22 -3.21 10.06
CA GLN A 118 -22.26 -2.33 10.59
C GLN A 118 -23.63 -3.03 10.64
N LEU A 119 -24.00 -3.73 9.57
CA LEU A 119 -25.25 -4.49 9.48
C LEU A 119 -25.29 -5.68 10.45
N ALA A 120 -24.13 -6.27 10.76
CA ALA A 120 -23.98 -7.30 11.77
C ALA A 120 -24.09 -6.77 13.22
N GLY A 121 -24.31 -5.46 13.41
CA GLY A 121 -24.50 -4.83 14.71
C GLY A 121 -23.21 -4.33 15.36
N HIS A 122 -22.06 -4.35 14.66
CA HIS A 122 -20.83 -3.73 15.15
C HIS A 122 -20.84 -2.25 14.80
N ASP A 123 -20.54 -1.37 15.76
CA ASP A 123 -20.46 0.07 15.50
C ASP A 123 -19.13 0.46 14.82
N THR A 124 -18.92 -0.03 13.59
CA THR A 124 -17.67 0.17 12.85
C THR A 124 -17.65 1.54 12.20
N LEU A 125 -18.73 1.92 11.49
CA LEU A 125 -18.80 3.21 10.79
C LEU A 125 -18.98 4.36 11.78
N GLY A 126 -19.74 4.16 12.86
CA GLY A 126 -19.92 5.17 13.92
C GLY A 126 -18.61 5.52 14.61
N ARG A 127 -17.75 4.53 14.90
CA ARG A 127 -16.40 4.77 15.44
C ARG A 127 -15.43 5.39 14.44
N MET A 128 -15.57 5.12 13.13
CA MET A 128 -14.70 5.70 12.10
C MET A 128 -15.04 7.16 11.79
N PHE A 129 -16.32 7.52 11.73
CA PHE A 129 -16.78 8.86 11.35
C PHE A 129 -17.25 9.72 12.53
N GLY A 130 -17.43 9.12 13.71
CA GLY A 130 -17.81 9.81 14.94
C GLY A 130 -16.59 10.42 15.63
N HIS A 131 -16.61 11.74 15.80
CA HIS A 131 -15.77 12.39 16.81
C HIS A 131 -16.39 12.11 18.17
N GLY A 132 -15.62 11.54 19.09
CA GLY A 132 -16.09 11.07 20.40
C GLY A 132 -17.00 12.07 21.12
N ARG A 133 -18.12 11.55 21.63
CA ARG A 133 -18.90 12.14 22.71
C ARG A 133 -19.12 11.08 23.77
#